data_AF-A0A2T3J319-F1
#
_entry.id   AF-A0A2T3J319-F1
#
_cell.length_a   1.000
_cell.length_b   1.000
_cell.length_c   1.000
_cell.angle_alpha   90.00
_cell.angle_beta   90.00
_cell.angle_gamma   90.00
#
_symmetry.space_group_name_H-M   'P 1'
#
loop_
_entity.id
_entity.type
_entity.pdbx_description
1 polymer ?
#
loop_
_entity_poly.entity_id
_entity_poly.type
_entity_poly.pdbx_seq_one_letter_code
_entity_poly.pdbx_strand_id
1 'polypeptide(L)' 'MVTVLQLQPVFLSIAPVSVAVMLYAMKSKKLWLMRFSLIGMVISVFLLFAFQYLDYRYLENCLLQGEVYNPLLSSCIKLN' A
#
# COMPACT_ATOMS: atom_id res chain seq x y z
N MET A 1 7.59 18.84 1.88
CA MET A 1 8.01 17.45 1.61
C MET A 1 6.74 16.63 1.43
N VAL A 2 6.53 16.07 0.24
CA VAL A 2 5.40 15.14 0.03
C VAL A 2 5.77 13.87 0.79
N THR A 3 5.11 13.64 1.93
CA THR A 3 5.37 12.44 2.72
C THR A 3 4.88 11.24 1.94
N VAL A 4 5.66 10.15 1.93
CA VAL A 4 5.36 8.88 1.23
C VAL A 4 3.96 8.36 1.59
N LEU A 5 3.48 8.76 2.77
CA LEU A 5 2.16 8.47 3.31
C LEU A 5 0.99 9.13 2.55
N GLN A 6 1.15 10.34 1.99
CA GLN A 6 0.08 10.96 1.18
C GLN A 6 -0.09 10.28 -0.18
N LEU A 7 0.94 9.56 -0.65
CA LEU A 7 0.83 8.75 -1.86
C LEU A 7 0.26 7.34 -1.58
N GLN A 8 0.13 6.92 -0.32
CA GLN A 8 -0.42 5.63 0.07
C GLN A 8 -1.80 5.33 -0.56
N PRO A 9 -2.79 6.26 -0.59
CA PRO A 9 -4.06 6.01 -1.30
C PRO A 9 -3.88 5.87 -2.82
N VAL A 10 -2.93 6.59 -3.41
CA VAL A 10 -2.62 6.49 -4.85
C VAL A 10 -1.97 5.14 -5.17
N PHE A 11 -1.01 4.70 -4.36
CA PHE A 11 -0.39 3.38 -4.51
C PHE A 11 -1.37 2.23 -4.25
N LEU A 12 -2.27 2.38 -3.28
CA LEU A 12 -3.33 1.40 -3.01
C LEU A 12 -4.34 1.32 -4.16
N SER A 13 -4.56 2.39 -4.92
CA SER A 13 -5.45 2.39 -6.09
C SER A 13 -4.94 1.54 -7.25
N ILE A 14 -3.65 1.19 -7.28
CA ILE A 14 -3.06 0.32 -8.30
C ILE A 14 -3.71 -1.09 -8.25
N ALA A 15 -4.08 -1.56 -7.06
CA ALA A 15 -4.73 -2.86 -6.89
C ALA A 15 -6.11 -2.94 -7.59
N PRO A 16 -7.12 -2.09 -7.29
CA PRO A 16 -8.41 -2.13 -7.98
C PRO A 16 -8.29 -1.80 -9.47
N VAL A 17 -7.36 -0.93 -9.87
CA VAL A 17 -7.09 -0.64 -11.29
C VAL A 17 -6.55 -1.88 -12.01
N SER A 18 -5.61 -2.62 -11.40
CA SER A 18 -5.07 -3.85 -11.98
C SER A 18 -6.12 -4.93 -12.17
N VAL A 19 -7.07 -5.06 -11.22
CA VAL A 19 -8.21 -5.98 -11.31
C VAL A 19 -9.14 -5.56 -12.46
N ALA A 20 -9.47 -4.28 -12.59
CA ALA A 20 -10.30 -3.78 -13.68
C ALA A 20 -9.66 -4.04 -15.06
N VAL A 21 -8.35 -3.80 -15.18
CA VAL A 21 -7.58 -4.07 -16.41
C VAL A 21 -7.55 -5.57 -16.71
N MET A 22 -7.40 -6.43 -15.70
CA MET A 22 -7.44 -7.88 -15.87
C MET A 22 -8.81 -8.36 -16.39
N LEU A 23 -9.90 -7.88 -15.78
CA LEU A 23 -11.27 -8.21 -16.21
C LEU A 23 -11.52 -7.76 -17.65
N TYR A 24 -11.05 -6.56 -18.02
CA TYR A 24 -11.13 -6.07 -19.39
C TYR A 24 -10.28 -6.90 -20.37
N ALA A 25 -9.08 -7.31 -19.96
CA ALA A 25 -8.18 -8.14 -20.75
C ALA A 25 -8.77 -9.54 -21.01
N MET A 26 -9.44 -10.12 -20.00
CA MET A 26 -10.19 -11.38 -20.12
C MET A 26 -11.32 -11.26 -21.13
N LYS A 27 -12.12 -10.19 -21.05
CA LYS A 27 -13.19 -9.94 -22.04
C LYS A 27 -12.66 -9.77 -23.45
N SER A 28 -11.52 -9.10 -23.62
CA SER A 28 -10.93 -8.81 -24.93
C SER A 28 -10.04 -9.92 -25.49
N LYS A 29 -9.84 -11.03 -24.75
CA LYS A 29 -8.88 -12.12 -25.06
C LYS A 29 -7.46 -11.62 -25.40
N LYS A 30 -7.05 -10.44 -24.90
CA LYS A 30 -5.74 -9.85 -25.17
C LYS A 30 -4.73 -10.35 -24.13
N LEU A 31 -4.04 -11.45 -24.46
CA LEU A 31 -3.01 -12.08 -23.62
C LEU A 31 -1.92 -11.12 -23.13
N TRP A 32 -1.54 -10.12 -23.93
CA TRP A 32 -0.53 -9.14 -23.55
C TRP A 32 -0.99 -8.27 -22.37
N LEU A 33 -2.23 -7.79 -22.39
CA LEU A 33 -2.82 -7.01 -21.28
C LEU A 33 -2.91 -7.83 -19.99
N MET A 34 -3.18 -9.14 -20.07
CA MET A 34 -3.15 -10.01 -18.89
C MET A 34 -1.76 -10.12 -18.25
N ARG A 35 -0.71 -10.17 -19.07
CA ARG A 35 0.67 -10.19 -18.55
C ARG A 35 1.01 -8.90 -17.81
N PHE A 36 0.60 -7.76 -18.36
CA PHE A 36 0.77 -6.45 -17.71
C PHE A 36 -0.02 -6.33 -16.41
N SER A 37 -1.27 -6.80 -16.35
CA SER A 37 -2.05 -6.76 -15.12
C SER A 37 -1.47 -7.65 -14.03
N LEU A 38 -0.93 -8.83 -14.38
CA LEU A 38 -0.23 -9.71 -13.44
C LEU A 38 1.01 -9.03 -12.83
N ILE A 39 1.82 -8.35 -13.65
CA ILE A 39 2.98 -7.59 -13.15
C ILE A 39 2.51 -6.48 -12.20
N GLY A 40 1.45 -5.75 -12.56
CA GLY A 40 0.87 -4.70 -11.71
C GLY A 40 0.36 -5.24 -10.36
N MET A 41 -0.23 -6.43 -10.34
CA MET A 41 -0.65 -7.10 -9.10
C MET A 41 0.55 -7.47 -8.22
N VAL A 42 1.61 -8.06 -8.79
CA VAL A 42 2.82 -8.41 -8.04
C VAL A 42 3.46 -7.16 -7.42
N ILE A 43 3.56 -6.06 -8.18
CA ILE A 43 4.09 -4.79 -7.67
C ILE A 43 3.22 -4.25 -6.53
N SER A 44 1.89 -4.37 -6.65
CA SER A 44 0.96 -3.94 -5.60
C SER A 44 1.17 -4.71 -4.30
N VAL A 45 1.39 -6.03 -4.39
CA VAL A 45 1.70 -6.86 -3.22
C VAL A 45 3.02 -6.44 -2.58
N PHE A 46 4.06 -6.20 -3.39
CA PHE A 46 5.34 -5.70 -2.87
C PHE A 46 5.22 -4.34 -2.16
N LEU A 47 4.43 -3.42 -2.74
CA LEU A 47 4.15 -2.12 -2.11
C LEU A 47 3.41 -2.28 -0.78
N LEU A 48 2.42 -3.18 -0.71
CA LEU A 48 1.71 -3.47 0.55
C LEU A 48 2.66 -3.96 1.63
N PHE A 49 3.57 -4.89 1.31
CA PHE A 49 4.58 -5.36 2.26
C PHE A 49 5.51 -4.24 2.73
N ALA A 50 5.99 -3.38 1.81
CA ALA A 50 6.86 -2.28 2.15
C ALA A 50 6.17 -1.26 3.08
N PHE A 51 4.92 -0.90 2.78
CA PHE A 51 4.13 0.00 3.62
C PHE A 51 3.86 -0.60 4.99
N GLN A 52 3.46 -1.87 5.03
CA GLN A 52 3.19 -2.56 6.28
C GLN A 52 4.43 -2.70 7.16
N TYR A 53 5.61 -2.90 6.55
CA TYR A 53 6.88 -2.92 7.27
C TYR A 53 7.23 -1.55 7.86
N LEU A 54 7.03 -0.47 7.10
CA LEU A 54 7.25 0.90 7.58
C LEU A 54 6.31 1.22 8.75
N ASP A 55 5.02 0.91 8.63
CA ASP A 55 4.03 1.06 9.70
C ASP A 55 4.44 0.31 10.96
N TYR A 56 4.90 -0.94 10.82
CA TYR A 56 5.38 -1.74 11.95
C TYR A 56 6.59 -1.12 12.64
N ARG A 57 7.55 -0.60 11.86
CA ARG A 57 8.72 0.13 12.38
C ARG A 57 8.34 1.40 13.13
N TYR A 58 7.36 2.15 12.63
CA TYR A 58 6.85 3.33 13.32
C TYR A 58 6.17 2.97 14.64
N LEU A 59 5.35 1.91 14.65
CA LEU A 59 4.73 1.40 15.86
C LEU A 59 5.77 0.93 16.90
N GLU A 60 6.79 0.18 16.49
CA GLU A 60 7.89 -0.23 17.36
C GLU A 60 8.61 0.97 17.98
N ASN A 61 8.93 1.99 17.17
CA ASN A 61 9.57 3.22 17.65
C ASN A 61 8.69 3.98 18.65
N CYS A 62 7.37 4.09 18.42
CA CYS A 62 6.46 4.72 19.38
C CYS A 62 6.38 3.94 20.70
N LEU A 63 6.30 2.61 20.63
CA LEU A 63 6.25 1.75 21.82
C LEU A 63 7.54 1.84 22.66
N LEU A 64 8.71 1.90 22.00
CA LEU A 64 9.99 2.12 22.68
C LEU A 64 10.06 3.47 23.41
N GLN A 65 9.31 4.46 22.93
CA GLN A 65 9.18 5.77 23.56
C GLN A 65 8.10 5.82 24.66
N GLY A 66 7.40 4.70 24.90
CA GLY A 66 6.29 4.61 25.85
C GLY A 66 5.00 5.28 25.34
N GLU A 67 4.92 5.56 24.03
CA GLU A 67 3.82 6.25 23.39
C GLU A 67 2.91 5.27 22.63
N VAL A 68 1.64 5.62 22.47
CA VAL A 68 0.67 4.79 21.73
C VAL A 68 0.64 5.23 20.28
N TYR A 69 0.87 4.29 19.36
CA TYR A 69 0.74 4.55 17.93
C TYR A 69 -0.72 4.74 17.52
N ASN A 70 -1.05 5.85 16.87
CA ASN A 70 -2.34 6.05 16.22
C ASN A 70 -2.21 5.82 14.71
N PRO A 71 -2.75 4.72 14.17
CA PRO A 71 -2.59 4.35 12.75
C PRO A 71 -3.33 5.29 11.79
N LEU A 72 -4.35 6.04 12.26
CA LEU A 72 -5.10 6.98 11.41
C LEU A 72 -4.35 8.28 11.17
N LEU A 73 -3.61 8.73 12.18
CA LEU A 73 -2.79 9.95 12.13
C LEU A 73 -1.31 9.63 11.89
N SER A 74 -0.95 8.34 11.84
CA SER A 74 0.43 7.84 11.73
C SER A 74 1.38 8.52 12.72
N SER A 75 0.88 8.80 13.93
CA SER A 75 1.58 9.58 14.94
C SER A 75 1.66 8.82 16.26
N CYS A 76 2.74 9.06 17.00
CA CYS A 76 2.84 8.61 18.37
C CYS A 76 2.06 9.59 19.26
N ILE A 77 1.22 9.07 20.15
CA ILE A 77 0.45 9.85 21.13
C ILE A 77 1.02 9.53 22.50
N LYS A 78 1.49 10.55 23.21
CA LYS A 78 1.81 10.43 24.64
C LYS A 78 0.52 10.21 25.43
N LEU A 79 0.45 9.10 26.15
CA LEU A 79 -0.50 8.94 27.25
C LEU A 79 -0.01 9.86 28.39
N ASN A 80 -0.59 11.05 28.50
CA ASN A 80 -0.40 11.92 29.66
C ASN A 80 -1.45 11.61 30.72
#